data_AF-A0A094YR82-F1
#
_entry.id   AF-A0A094YR82-F1
#
_cell.length_a   1.000
_cell.length_b   1.000
_cell.length_c   1.000
_cell.angle_alpha   90.00
_cell.angle_beta   90.00
_cell.angle_gamma   90.00
#
_symmetry.space_group_name_H-M   'P 1'
#
loop_
_entity.id
_entity.type
_entity.pdbx_description
1 polymer ?
#
loop_
_entity_poly.entity_id
_entity_poly.type
_entity_poly.pdbx_seq_one_letter_code
_entity_poly.pdbx_strand_id
1 'polypeptide(L)'
;MRWTKLKICTGVWVNGECSWLNEKEWHLYPGCYEEEAYMISTAFHKNWGIELKFYDMVSCDGNVFIRYFEVINHSQHVKRLQLLFHQAPYGPAAFDGVTYYSSSKKALIHSQNEHYTLVSANLHEPNPKDLLMFGTGEKEEIWKGKEGKLLFSPFHTFGQESMLSCSITLDSQGKKGGKLWSIFNEDYTSLEKDHRLLQSLSSNATSFITYKEY
;
A
#
# COMPACT_ATOMS: atom_id res chain seq x y z
N MET A 1 18.45 14.96 -11.53
CA MET A 1 17.96 13.56 -11.50
C MET A 1 16.86 13.51 -10.44
N ARG A 2 15.61 13.29 -10.82
CA ARG A 2 14.50 13.19 -9.84
C ARG A 2 14.60 11.83 -9.18
N TRP A 3 15.01 11.80 -7.92
CA TRP A 3 15.15 10.58 -7.12
C TRP A 3 13.81 9.84 -7.06
N THR A 4 13.82 8.54 -7.31
CA THR A 4 12.60 7.76 -7.53
C THR A 4 11.90 7.45 -6.22
N LYS A 5 10.87 8.24 -5.91
CA LYS A 5 9.73 7.74 -5.13
C LYS A 5 9.29 6.40 -5.75
N LEU A 6 8.84 5.44 -4.96
CA LEU A 6 8.34 4.19 -5.53
C LEU A 6 6.95 4.41 -6.13
N LYS A 7 6.69 3.78 -7.27
CA LYS A 7 5.34 3.60 -7.80
C LYS A 7 4.63 2.56 -6.93
N ILE A 8 3.39 2.83 -6.54
CA ILE A 8 2.53 1.86 -5.86
C ILE A 8 1.45 1.40 -6.85
N CYS A 9 1.52 0.15 -7.28
CA CYS A 9 0.49 -0.52 -8.06
C CYS A 9 -0.43 -1.30 -7.12
N THR A 10 -1.74 -1.05 -7.19
CA THR A 10 -2.72 -1.77 -6.38
C THR A 10 -3.37 -2.89 -7.19
N GLY A 11 -3.51 -4.06 -6.57
CA GLY A 11 -4.21 -5.21 -7.12
C GLY A 11 -5.12 -5.85 -6.09
N VAL A 12 -6.04 -6.68 -6.56
CA VAL A 12 -6.95 -7.46 -5.72
C VAL A 12 -6.91 -8.91 -6.18
N TRP A 13 -6.83 -9.83 -5.22
CA TRP A 13 -6.93 -11.25 -5.45
C TRP A 13 -8.21 -11.82 -4.83
N VAL A 14 -8.99 -12.55 -5.61
CA VAL A 14 -10.22 -13.23 -5.18
C VAL A 14 -10.29 -14.60 -5.83
N ASN A 15 -10.51 -15.66 -5.04
CA ASN A 15 -10.81 -17.01 -5.53
C ASN A 15 -9.85 -17.57 -6.62
N GLY A 16 -8.54 -17.36 -6.47
CA GLY A 16 -7.53 -17.87 -7.42
C GLY A 16 -7.24 -16.94 -8.60
N GLU A 17 -7.92 -15.81 -8.68
CA GLU A 17 -7.72 -14.80 -9.73
C GLU A 17 -7.16 -13.50 -9.12
N CYS A 18 -6.24 -12.88 -9.84
CA CYS A 18 -5.65 -11.59 -9.49
C CYS A 18 -5.99 -10.59 -10.58
N SER A 19 -6.40 -9.39 -10.19
CA SER A 19 -6.60 -8.27 -11.11
C SER A 19 -5.99 -6.99 -10.56
N TRP A 20 -5.40 -6.19 -11.44
CA TRP A 20 -4.69 -4.95 -11.11
C TRP A 20 -5.49 -3.73 -11.60
N LEU A 21 -5.43 -2.62 -10.87
CA LEU A 21 -6.25 -1.44 -11.16
C LEU A 21 -6.04 -0.81 -12.55
N ASN A 22 -4.93 -1.13 -13.22
CA ASN A 22 -4.64 -0.69 -14.59
C ASN A 22 -5.23 -1.62 -15.66
N GLU A 23 -5.91 -2.69 -15.28
CA GLU A 23 -6.59 -3.61 -16.19
C GLU A 23 -8.01 -3.13 -16.50
N LYS A 24 -8.56 -3.60 -17.62
CA LYS A 24 -9.82 -3.12 -18.21
C LYS A 24 -11.07 -3.46 -17.38
N GLU A 25 -10.96 -4.43 -16.48
CA GLU A 25 -12.03 -4.90 -15.62
C GLU A 25 -12.39 -3.90 -14.51
N TRP A 26 -11.50 -2.93 -14.25
CA TRP A 26 -11.70 -1.87 -13.28
C TRP A 26 -12.26 -0.60 -13.90
N HIS A 27 -13.37 -0.12 -13.33
CA HIS A 27 -13.90 1.19 -13.62
C HIS A 27 -13.35 2.20 -12.61
N LEU A 28 -12.47 3.09 -13.07
CA LEU A 28 -11.81 4.11 -12.24
C LEU A 28 -12.57 5.44 -12.30
N TYR A 29 -12.85 6.00 -11.13
CA TYR A 29 -13.50 7.30 -10.95
C TYR A 29 -12.58 8.17 -10.06
N PRO A 30 -11.64 8.93 -10.65
CA PRO A 30 -10.84 9.88 -9.90
C PRO A 30 -11.67 11.11 -9.54
N GLY A 31 -11.73 11.45 -8.25
CA GLY A 31 -12.23 12.70 -7.71
C GLY A 31 -11.06 13.54 -7.21
N CYS A 32 -10.78 14.66 -7.87
CA CYS A 32 -9.84 15.65 -7.36
C CYS A 32 -10.64 16.73 -6.61
N TYR A 33 -10.22 17.07 -5.40
CA TYR A 33 -10.72 18.25 -4.70
C TYR A 33 -9.58 19.26 -4.64
N GLU A 34 -9.70 20.35 -5.40
CA GLU A 34 -8.58 21.28 -5.62
C GLU A 34 -8.21 22.10 -4.37
N GLU A 35 -9.11 22.20 -3.38
CA GLU A 35 -8.90 23.03 -2.20
C GLU A 35 -8.13 22.33 -1.07
N GLU A 36 -7.95 21.00 -1.15
CA GLU A 36 -7.28 20.22 -0.11
C GLU A 36 -6.18 19.33 -0.72
N ALA A 37 -5.06 19.13 -0.03
CA ALA A 37 -3.89 18.38 -0.54
C ALA A 37 -4.12 16.85 -0.61
N TYR A 38 -5.34 16.43 -0.93
CA TYR A 38 -5.76 15.04 -1.02
C TYR A 38 -6.50 14.72 -2.32
N MET A 39 -6.44 13.46 -2.72
CA MET A 39 -7.15 12.90 -3.87
C MET A 39 -8.07 11.78 -3.42
N ILE A 40 -9.33 11.81 -3.82
CA ILE A 40 -10.28 10.73 -3.58
C ILE A 40 -10.41 9.93 -4.86
N SER A 41 -10.18 8.63 -4.85
CA SER A 41 -10.41 7.81 -6.03
C SER A 41 -11.22 6.58 -5.70
N THR A 42 -12.12 6.21 -6.61
CA THR A 42 -12.92 4.98 -6.50
C THR A 42 -12.59 4.06 -7.66
N ALA A 43 -12.44 2.77 -7.39
CA ALA A 43 -12.24 1.74 -8.40
C ALA A 43 -13.26 0.62 -8.18
N PHE A 44 -14.05 0.28 -9.21
CA PHE A 44 -15.07 -0.77 -9.10
C PHE A 44 -14.80 -1.91 -10.08
N HIS A 45 -14.74 -3.14 -9.55
CA HIS A 45 -14.62 -4.36 -10.35
C HIS A 45 -15.98 -5.04 -10.49
N LYS A 46 -16.63 -4.82 -11.63
CA LYS A 46 -18.04 -5.21 -11.86
C LYS A 46 -18.30 -6.70 -11.64
N ASN A 47 -17.40 -7.57 -12.13
CA ASN A 47 -17.58 -9.02 -12.06
C ASN A 47 -17.41 -9.57 -10.64
N TRP A 48 -16.65 -8.87 -9.79
CA TRP A 48 -16.40 -9.32 -8.42
C TRP A 48 -17.32 -8.62 -7.42
N GLY A 49 -18.00 -7.54 -7.81
CA GLY A 49 -18.77 -6.71 -6.89
C GLY A 49 -17.90 -6.15 -5.78
N ILE A 50 -16.66 -5.75 -6.11
CA ILE A 50 -15.71 -5.16 -5.17
C ILE A 50 -15.48 -3.71 -5.57
N GLU A 51 -15.55 -2.82 -4.59
CA GLU A 51 -15.20 -1.42 -4.73
C GLU A 51 -14.02 -1.09 -3.81
N LEU A 52 -13.07 -0.34 -4.33
CA LEU A 52 -11.99 0.27 -3.57
C LEU A 52 -12.23 1.78 -3.54
N LYS A 53 -12.15 2.37 -2.35
CA LYS A 53 -12.04 3.82 -2.18
C LYS A 53 -10.68 4.15 -1.62
N PHE A 54 -10.03 5.15 -2.19
CA PHE A 54 -8.77 5.69 -1.69
C PHE A 54 -8.93 7.16 -1.33
N TYR A 55 -8.31 7.54 -0.22
CA TYR A 55 -8.08 8.92 0.15
C TYR A 55 -6.57 9.09 0.28
N ASP A 56 -5.97 9.64 -0.76
CA ASP A 56 -4.54 9.80 -0.91
C ASP A 56 -4.11 11.20 -0.47
N MET A 57 -3.06 11.29 0.33
CA MET A 57 -2.52 12.54 0.88
C MET A 57 -1.01 12.58 0.67
N VAL A 58 -0.49 13.78 0.42
CA VAL A 58 0.95 14.02 0.27
C VAL A 58 1.37 15.18 1.17
N SER A 59 2.50 15.03 1.87
CA SER A 59 3.08 16.13 2.67
C SER A 59 3.55 17.29 1.79
N CYS A 60 3.85 18.46 2.38
CA CYS A 60 4.09 19.70 1.60
C CYS A 60 5.42 19.63 0.86
N ASP A 61 6.41 19.04 1.52
CA ASP A 61 7.71 18.64 0.98
C ASP A 61 7.62 17.36 0.11
N GLY A 62 6.49 16.67 0.16
CA GLY A 62 6.18 15.49 -0.64
C GLY A 62 6.98 14.24 -0.26
N ASN A 63 7.64 14.22 0.90
CA ASN A 63 8.40 13.09 1.40
C ASN A 63 7.50 11.99 2.01
N VAL A 64 6.28 12.33 2.43
CA VAL A 64 5.30 11.40 3.01
C VAL A 64 4.10 11.29 2.09
N PHE A 65 3.77 10.06 1.72
CA PHE A 65 2.54 9.68 1.05
C PHE A 65 1.70 8.81 2.00
N ILE A 66 0.41 9.10 2.12
CA ILE A 66 -0.53 8.33 2.92
C ILE A 66 -1.72 7.98 2.03
N ARG A 67 -2.12 6.71 2.06
CA ARG A 67 -3.33 6.21 1.42
C ARG A 67 -4.20 5.59 2.48
N TYR A 68 -5.32 6.23 2.77
CA TYR A 68 -6.43 5.51 3.40
C TYR A 68 -7.16 4.72 2.33
N PHE A 69 -7.53 3.49 2.66
CA PHE A 69 -8.30 2.65 1.76
C PHE A 69 -9.52 2.07 2.45
N GLU A 70 -10.60 1.90 1.70
CA GLU A 70 -11.74 1.07 2.06
C GLU A 70 -11.98 0.06 0.94
N VAL A 71 -12.18 -1.20 1.31
CA VAL A 71 -12.61 -2.29 0.42
C VAL A 71 -14.05 -2.62 0.78
N ILE A 72 -14.95 -2.52 -0.19
CA ILE A 72 -16.38 -2.71 -0.01
C ILE A 72 -16.83 -3.89 -0.87
N ASN A 73 -17.56 -4.81 -0.26
CA ASN A 73 -18.22 -5.92 -0.94
C ASN A 73 -19.66 -5.52 -1.24
N HIS A 74 -20.06 -5.51 -2.50
CA HIS A 74 -21.43 -5.20 -2.93
C HIS A 74 -22.32 -6.44 -3.10
N SER A 75 -21.75 -7.64 -2.92
CA SER A 75 -22.48 -8.89 -3.08
C SER A 75 -23.22 -9.32 -1.82
N GLN A 76 -24.15 -10.27 -1.98
CA GLN A 76 -24.92 -10.88 -0.90
C GLN A 76 -24.19 -12.01 -0.15
N HIS A 77 -22.89 -12.20 -0.43
CA HIS A 77 -22.11 -13.30 0.13
C HIS A 77 -20.83 -12.78 0.77
N VAL A 78 -20.36 -13.49 1.80
CA VAL A 78 -19.04 -13.25 2.40
C VAL A 78 -17.95 -13.43 1.34
N LYS A 79 -16.98 -12.51 1.29
CA LYS A 79 -15.82 -12.60 0.39
C LYS A 79 -14.52 -12.62 1.20
N ARG A 80 -13.62 -13.50 0.77
CA ARG A 80 -12.22 -13.49 1.21
C ARG A 80 -11.38 -13.00 0.04
N LEU A 81 -10.52 -12.03 0.31
CA LEU A 81 -9.69 -11.45 -0.73
C LEU A 81 -8.35 -11.00 -0.14
N GLN A 82 -7.40 -10.72 -1.03
CA GLN A 82 -6.19 -9.99 -0.69
C GLN A 82 -6.14 -8.68 -1.44
N LEU A 83 -5.93 -7.58 -0.72
CA LEU A 83 -5.55 -6.30 -1.31
C LEU A 83 -4.02 -6.25 -1.39
N LEU A 84 -3.49 -6.05 -2.59
CA LEU A 84 -2.07 -6.09 -2.90
C LEU A 84 -1.57 -4.68 -3.20
N PHE A 85 -0.44 -4.31 -2.63
CA PHE A 85 0.29 -3.08 -2.93
C PHE A 85 1.70 -3.46 -3.37
N HIS A 86 1.94 -3.43 -4.67
CA HIS A 86 3.25 -3.66 -5.27
C HIS A 86 4.00 -2.33 -5.36
N GLN A 87 5.19 -2.28 -4.77
CA GLN A 87 6.12 -1.18 -4.90
C GLN A 87 7.11 -1.49 -6.01
N ALA A 88 7.30 -0.56 -6.93
CA ALA A 88 8.26 -0.69 -8.03
C ALA A 88 8.92 0.67 -8.34
N PRO A 89 10.14 0.69 -8.90
CA PRO A 89 10.75 1.93 -9.39
C PRO A 89 9.94 2.51 -10.56
N TYR A 90 9.92 3.85 -10.73
CA TYR A 90 9.31 4.49 -11.91
C TYR A 90 10.11 4.28 -13.21
N GLY A 91 11.39 3.92 -13.09
CA GLY A 91 12.31 3.70 -14.20
C GLY A 91 12.85 2.26 -14.22
N PRO A 92 13.88 1.97 -15.05
CA PRO A 92 14.52 0.66 -15.02
C PRO A 92 14.98 0.33 -13.61
N ALA A 93 14.89 -0.96 -13.24
CA ALA A 93 15.34 -1.44 -11.94
C ALA A 93 16.78 -0.99 -11.70
N ALA A 94 16.98 -0.26 -10.60
CA ALA A 94 18.31 0.13 -10.20
C ALA A 94 18.96 -1.05 -9.48
N PHE A 95 20.01 -1.59 -10.09
CA PHE A 95 20.74 -2.76 -9.60
C PHE A 95 21.75 -2.43 -8.49
N ASP A 96 21.57 -1.31 -7.77
CA ASP A 96 22.42 -0.84 -6.68
C ASP A 96 21.65 -0.63 -5.37
N GLY A 97 20.36 -0.99 -5.33
CA GLY A 97 19.50 -0.89 -4.16
C GLY A 97 19.39 -2.19 -3.36
N VAL A 98 19.07 -2.07 -2.08
CA VAL A 98 18.73 -3.17 -1.18
C VAL A 98 17.34 -2.96 -0.63
N THR A 99 16.50 -3.99 -0.69
CA THR A 99 15.18 -3.98 -0.07
C THR A 99 15.08 -5.04 1.00
N TYR A 100 14.55 -4.69 2.16
CA TYR A 100 14.42 -5.62 3.28
C TYR A 100 13.19 -5.34 4.13
N TYR A 101 12.69 -6.39 4.78
CA TYR A 101 11.64 -6.28 5.78
C TYR A 101 12.25 -6.06 7.18
N SER A 102 11.84 -4.99 7.85
CA SER A 102 12.18 -4.72 9.24
C SER A 102 11.04 -5.21 10.15
N SER A 103 11.27 -6.29 10.90
CA SER A 103 10.28 -6.88 11.80
C SER A 103 9.89 -5.98 12.98
N SER A 104 10.86 -5.23 13.53
CA SER A 104 10.62 -4.29 14.63
C SER A 104 9.76 -3.10 14.20
N LYS A 105 9.88 -2.67 12.94
CA LYS A 105 9.10 -1.59 12.35
C LYS A 105 7.82 -2.07 11.67
N LYS A 106 7.73 -3.38 11.35
CA LYS A 106 6.68 -3.96 10.50
C LYS A 106 6.57 -3.19 9.17
N ALA A 107 7.72 -3.00 8.52
CA ALA A 107 7.83 -2.16 7.34
C ALA A 107 8.84 -2.72 6.34
N LEU A 108 8.61 -2.42 5.07
CA LEU A 108 9.56 -2.63 3.98
C LEU A 108 10.45 -1.39 3.88
N ILE A 109 11.76 -1.59 3.80
CA ILE A 109 12.75 -0.53 3.67
C ILE A 109 13.56 -0.77 2.40
N HIS A 110 13.57 0.25 1.55
CA HIS A 110 14.35 0.29 0.31
C HIS A 110 15.48 1.29 0.53
N SER A 111 16.71 0.86 0.35
CA SER A 111 17.92 1.67 0.56
C SER A 111 18.69 1.74 -0.76
N GLN A 112 19.03 2.95 -1.20
CA GLN A 112 19.83 3.17 -2.40
C GLN A 112 20.57 4.51 -2.28
N ASN A 113 21.90 4.54 -2.41
CA ASN A 113 22.71 5.76 -2.51
C ASN A 113 22.41 6.84 -1.44
N GLU A 114 22.33 6.44 -0.16
CA GLU A 114 21.95 7.32 0.98
C GLU A 114 20.50 7.81 0.96
N HIS A 115 19.64 7.23 0.12
CA HIS A 115 18.20 7.44 0.13
C HIS A 115 17.48 6.22 0.68
N TYR A 116 16.45 6.48 1.48
CA TYR A 116 15.63 5.46 2.10
C TYR A 116 14.15 5.68 1.79
N THR A 117 13.47 4.62 1.35
CA THR A 117 12.01 4.59 1.26
C THR A 117 11.45 3.53 2.19
N LEU A 118 10.64 3.95 3.16
CA LEU A 118 9.88 3.05 4.02
C LEU A 118 8.46 2.91 3.49
N VAL A 119 7.92 1.69 3.49
CA VAL A 119 6.53 1.40 3.19
C VAL A 119 5.94 0.49 4.25
N SER A 120 4.80 0.86 4.81
CA SER A 120 4.09 0.07 5.82
C SER A 120 2.59 0.32 5.73
N ALA A 121 1.81 -0.53 6.39
CA ALA A 121 0.36 -0.40 6.45
C ALA A 121 -0.20 -0.93 7.77
N ASN A 122 -1.44 -0.54 8.07
CA ASN A 122 -2.28 -1.14 9.07
C ASN A 122 -3.69 -1.37 8.53
N LEU A 123 -4.43 -2.25 9.19
CA LEU A 123 -5.87 -2.41 8.99
C LEU A 123 -6.61 -1.72 10.14
N HIS A 124 -7.77 -1.17 9.85
CA HIS A 124 -8.67 -0.63 10.87
C HIS A 124 -9.43 -1.81 11.49
N GLU A 125 -9.38 -1.91 12.82
CA GLU A 125 -10.06 -2.94 13.61
C GLU A 125 -9.87 -4.37 13.03
N PRO A 126 -8.60 -4.82 12.88
CA PRO A 126 -8.33 -6.14 12.32
C PRO A 126 -8.89 -7.22 13.24
N ASN A 127 -9.55 -8.22 12.64
CA ASN A 127 -9.92 -9.43 13.34
C ASN A 127 -8.78 -10.47 13.25
N PRO A 128 -8.81 -11.56 14.04
CA PRO A 128 -7.73 -12.55 14.06
C PRO A 128 -7.45 -13.29 12.74
N LYS A 129 -8.35 -13.20 11.75
CA LYS A 129 -8.18 -13.83 10.43
C LYS A 129 -7.60 -12.87 9.40
N ASP A 130 -7.57 -11.57 9.69
CA ASP A 130 -6.94 -10.59 8.81
C ASP A 130 -5.43 -10.65 8.98
N LEU A 131 -4.70 -10.61 7.86
CA LEU A 131 -3.24 -10.74 7.86
C LEU A 131 -2.61 -9.67 7.00
N LEU A 132 -1.57 -9.04 7.53
CA LEU A 132 -0.66 -8.19 6.78
C LEU A 132 0.62 -8.99 6.52
N MET A 133 0.95 -9.13 5.24
CA MET A 133 2.11 -9.86 4.76
C MET A 133 3.01 -8.93 3.95
N PHE A 134 4.31 -9.18 4.01
CA PHE A 134 5.34 -8.41 3.34
C PHE A 134 6.26 -9.37 2.58
N GLY A 135 6.71 -8.99 1.40
CA GLY A 135 7.70 -9.74 0.62
C GLY A 135 8.58 -8.79 -0.17
N THR A 136 9.86 -9.12 -0.28
CA THR A 136 10.85 -8.35 -1.06
C THR A 136 11.32 -9.17 -2.26
N GLY A 137 11.40 -8.55 -3.43
CA GLY A 137 11.79 -9.22 -4.67
C GLY A 137 10.88 -8.86 -5.83
N GLU A 138 11.25 -9.32 -7.01
CA GLU A 138 10.44 -9.10 -8.22
C GLU A 138 9.05 -9.72 -8.07
N LYS A 139 8.02 -9.02 -8.56
CA LYS A 139 6.62 -9.45 -8.42
C LYS A 139 6.41 -10.90 -8.86
N GLU A 140 6.97 -11.31 -9.98
CA GLU A 140 6.86 -12.65 -10.57
C GLU A 140 7.44 -13.75 -9.65
N GLU A 141 8.45 -13.40 -8.86
CA GLU A 141 9.10 -14.32 -7.93
C GLU A 141 8.29 -14.45 -6.65
N ILE A 142 7.89 -13.31 -6.06
CA ILE A 142 7.27 -13.28 -4.72
C ILE A 142 5.76 -13.48 -4.73
N TRP A 143 5.06 -13.19 -5.83
CA TRP A 143 3.61 -13.31 -5.91
C TRP A 143 3.16 -14.52 -6.73
N LYS A 144 2.61 -15.54 -6.07
CA LYS A 144 2.01 -16.72 -6.71
C LYS A 144 0.51 -16.50 -6.88
N GLY A 145 0.15 -15.77 -7.93
CA GLY A 145 -1.21 -15.30 -8.18
C GLY A 145 -2.29 -16.39 -8.23
N LYS A 146 -2.00 -17.59 -8.73
CA LYS A 146 -2.98 -18.70 -8.72
C LYS A 146 -3.27 -19.24 -7.31
N GLU A 147 -2.28 -19.15 -6.42
CA GLU A 147 -2.35 -19.65 -5.04
C GLU A 147 -2.81 -18.57 -4.05
N GLY A 148 -2.83 -17.29 -4.46
CA GLY A 148 -3.05 -16.17 -3.55
C GLY A 148 -1.97 -16.09 -2.48
N LYS A 149 -0.73 -16.45 -2.83
CA LYS A 149 0.38 -16.57 -1.88
C LYS A 149 1.45 -15.52 -2.17
N LEU A 150 1.70 -14.67 -1.18
CA LEU A 150 2.89 -13.84 -1.12
C LEU A 150 4.00 -14.63 -0.40
N LEU A 151 5.11 -14.85 -1.08
CA LEU A 151 6.29 -15.47 -0.50
C LEU A 151 6.97 -14.48 0.43
N PHE A 152 7.22 -14.92 1.67
CA PHE A 152 8.06 -14.17 2.58
C PHE A 152 9.52 -14.33 2.17
N SER A 153 10.02 -13.31 1.47
CA SER A 153 11.45 -13.06 1.29
C SER A 153 11.79 -11.81 2.10
N PRO A 154 12.61 -11.90 3.16
CA PRO A 154 12.89 -10.78 4.05
C PRO A 154 13.91 -9.80 3.49
N PHE A 155 14.59 -10.17 2.41
CA PHE A 155 15.72 -9.44 1.86
C PHE A 155 15.86 -9.70 0.36
N HIS A 156 16.13 -8.64 -0.39
CA HIS A 156 16.37 -8.68 -1.83
C HIS A 156 17.53 -7.73 -2.18
N THR A 157 18.61 -8.31 -2.70
CA THR A 157 19.77 -7.57 -3.22
C THR A 157 19.50 -7.11 -4.65
N PHE A 158 19.99 -5.92 -5.01
CA PHE A 158 19.96 -5.40 -6.38
C PHE A 158 18.55 -5.13 -6.91
N GLY A 159 17.64 -4.67 -6.06
CA GLY A 159 16.31 -4.28 -6.49
C GLY A 159 15.52 -3.52 -5.44
N GLN A 160 14.52 -2.79 -5.93
CA GLN A 160 13.60 -1.98 -5.12
C GLN A 160 12.16 -2.48 -5.18
N GLU A 161 11.94 -3.67 -5.73
CA GLU A 161 10.61 -4.26 -5.77
C GLU A 161 10.26 -4.93 -4.45
N SER A 162 9.04 -4.69 -4.02
CA SER A 162 8.44 -5.34 -2.86
C SER A 162 6.93 -5.35 -2.97
N MET A 163 6.29 -6.15 -2.11
CA MET A 163 4.85 -6.25 -2.07
C MET A 163 4.35 -6.34 -0.63
N LEU A 164 3.27 -5.61 -0.36
CA LEU A 164 2.44 -5.74 0.81
C LEU A 164 1.12 -6.40 0.41
N SER A 165 0.64 -7.37 1.19
CA SER A 165 -0.66 -8.01 1.00
C SER A 165 -1.49 -7.92 2.29
N CYS A 166 -2.72 -7.43 2.16
CA CYS A 166 -3.74 -7.41 3.20
C CYS A 166 -4.78 -8.50 2.91
N SER A 167 -4.68 -9.65 3.57
CA SER A 167 -5.72 -10.67 3.54
C SER A 167 -6.86 -10.27 4.45
N ILE A 168 -8.06 -10.12 3.90
CA ILE A 168 -9.24 -9.70 4.64
C ILE A 168 -10.46 -10.56 4.32
N THR A 169 -11.35 -10.69 5.31
CA THR A 169 -12.72 -11.20 5.11
C THR A 169 -13.70 -10.04 5.21
N LEU A 170 -14.57 -9.93 4.20
CA LEU A 170 -15.67 -8.99 4.12
C LEU A 170 -16.99 -9.74 4.23
N ASP A 171 -17.85 -9.28 5.13
CA ASP A 171 -19.22 -9.79 5.20
C ASP A 171 -20.03 -9.45 3.93
N SER A 172 -21.20 -10.05 3.81
CA SER A 172 -22.19 -9.62 2.81
C SER A 172 -22.45 -8.13 2.96
N GLN A 173 -22.35 -7.37 1.86
CA GLN A 173 -22.50 -5.90 1.87
C GLN A 173 -21.55 -5.15 2.84
N GLY A 174 -20.53 -5.84 3.34
CA GLY A 174 -19.61 -5.32 4.34
C GLY A 174 -18.45 -4.53 3.75
N LYS A 175 -17.73 -3.84 4.64
CA LYS A 175 -16.53 -3.08 4.28
C LYS A 175 -15.43 -3.25 5.31
N LYS A 176 -14.19 -3.05 4.89
CA LYS A 176 -13.01 -2.97 5.77
C LYS A 176 -12.04 -1.95 5.21
N GLY A 177 -11.37 -1.22 6.09
CA GLY A 177 -10.42 -0.21 5.70
C GLY A 177 -9.06 -0.36 6.36
N GLY A 178 -8.16 0.52 5.98
CA GLY A 178 -6.81 0.59 6.52
C GLY A 178 -6.08 1.82 6.04
N LYS A 179 -4.82 1.92 6.45
CA LYS A 179 -3.91 3.00 6.06
C LYS A 179 -2.62 2.38 5.56
N LEU A 180 -2.17 2.80 4.40
CA LEU A 180 -0.82 2.56 3.88
C LEU A 180 -0.07 3.89 3.89
N TRP A 181 1.22 3.86 4.17
CA TRP A 181 2.07 5.04 4.01
C TRP A 181 3.42 4.69 3.42
N SER A 182 3.98 5.66 2.71
CA SER A 182 5.33 5.64 2.20
C SER A 182 6.07 6.90 2.63
N ILE A 183 7.29 6.74 3.13
CA ILE A 183 8.15 7.83 3.60
C ILE A 183 9.44 7.75 2.82
N PHE A 184 9.87 8.86 2.24
CA PHE A 184 11.16 9.03 1.59
C PHE A 184 12.03 9.95 2.42
N ASN A 185 13.28 9.57 2.70
CA ASN A 185 14.22 10.44 3.41
C ASN A 185 15.67 10.13 3.01
N GLU A 186 16.54 11.12 3.15
CA GLU A 186 18.01 10.97 3.01
C GLU A 186 18.66 10.58 4.34
N ASP A 187 17.97 10.86 5.45
CA ASP A 187 18.41 10.49 6.79
C ASP A 187 17.51 9.38 7.36
N TYR A 188 18.14 8.24 7.68
CA TYR A 188 17.44 7.10 8.26
C TYR A 188 16.81 7.45 9.62
N THR A 189 17.42 8.34 10.41
CA THR A 189 16.88 8.76 11.72
C THR A 189 15.56 9.52 11.55
N SER A 190 15.50 10.43 10.60
CA SER A 190 14.31 11.19 10.25
C SER A 190 13.21 10.28 9.71
N LEU A 191 13.56 9.31 8.85
CA LEU A 191 12.62 8.28 8.39
C LEU A 191 12.01 7.48 9.53
N GLU A 192 12.80 7.10 10.54
CA GLU A 192 12.27 6.42 11.73
C GLU A 192 11.35 7.30 12.57
N LYS A 193 11.67 8.58 12.70
CA LYS A 193 10.86 9.54 13.45
C LYS A 193 9.49 9.70 12.81
N ASP A 194 9.45 9.93 11.50
CA ASP A 194 8.21 10.07 10.74
C ASP A 194 7.40 8.77 10.80
N HIS A 195 8.05 7.62 10.68
CA HIS A 195 7.37 6.33 10.79
C HIS A 195 6.69 6.12 12.14
N ARG A 196 7.38 6.43 13.24
CA ARG A 196 6.81 6.32 14.60
C ARG A 196 5.60 7.24 14.77
N LEU A 197 5.66 8.44 14.20
CA LEU A 197 4.53 9.36 14.21
C LEU A 197 3.34 8.83 13.41
N LEU A 198 3.55 8.32 12.19
CA LEU A 198 2.49 7.75 11.38
C LEU A 198 1.85 6.51 12.01
N GLN A 199 2.63 5.73 12.78
CA GLN A 199 2.12 4.61 13.56
C GLN A 199 1.23 5.04 14.73
N SER A 200 1.53 6.17 15.38
CA SER A 200 0.75 6.67 16.51
C SER A 200 -0.52 7.41 16.09
N LEU A 201 -0.54 7.97 14.88
CA LEU A 201 -1.71 8.65 14.33
C LEU A 201 -2.84 7.65 14.08
N SER A 202 -3.99 7.95 14.71
CA SER A 202 -5.18 7.11 14.67
C SER A 202 -5.64 6.80 13.24
N SER A 203 -6.46 5.77 13.10
CA SER A 203 -7.09 5.30 11.87
C SER A 203 -7.96 6.33 11.14
N ASN A 204 -8.21 7.51 11.73
CA ASN A 204 -9.11 8.50 11.16
C ASN A 204 -8.35 9.51 10.27
N ALA A 205 -8.81 9.68 9.03
CA ALA A 205 -8.25 10.64 8.07
C ALA A 205 -8.23 12.09 8.60
N THR A 206 -9.14 12.44 9.49
CA THR A 206 -9.27 13.78 10.10
C THR A 206 -8.09 14.13 11.00
N SER A 207 -7.38 13.15 11.58
CA SER A 207 -6.25 13.39 12.49
C SER A 207 -5.01 13.97 11.80
N PHE A 208 -4.91 13.87 10.47
CA PHE A 208 -3.77 14.35 9.69
C PHE A 208 -3.92 15.78 9.19
N ILE A 209 -5.14 16.32 9.07
CA ILE A 209 -5.34 17.72 8.68
C ILE A 209 -4.68 18.65 9.72
N THR A 210 -4.67 18.23 10.99
CA THR A 210 -4.02 18.93 12.10
C THR A 210 -2.48 18.80 12.13
N TYR A 211 -1.89 17.93 11.31
CA TYR A 211 -0.44 17.66 11.30
C TYR A 211 0.40 18.81 10.70
N LYS A 212 -0.20 19.75 9.95
CA LYS A 212 0.52 20.87 9.34
C LYS A 212 0.17 22.26 9.89
N GLU A 213 -0.63 22.32 10.95
CA GLU A 213 -0.79 23.57 11.71
C GLU A 213 0.33 23.76 12.76
N TYR A 214 1.33 22.86 12.80
CA TYR A 214 2.51 22.93 13.68
C TYR A 214 3.82 22.66 12.94
#